data_AF-A0A2G6DW71-F1
#
_entry.id   AF-A0A2G6DW71-F1
#
_cell.length_a   1.000
_cell.length_b   1.000
_cell.length_c   1.000
_cell.angle_alpha   90.00
_cell.angle_beta   90.00
_cell.angle_gamma   90.00
#
_symmetry.space_group_name_H-M   'P 1'
#
loop_
_entity.id
_entity.type
_entity.pdbx_description
1 polymer ?
#
loop_
_entity_poly.entity_id
_entity_poly.type
_entity_poly.pdbx_seq_one_letter_code
_entity_poly.pdbx_strand_id
1 'polypeptide(L)'
;VAWSAGVPEYDDVAPFLSWQDIELGAPLGPGEPIGQAAWGRSFTRGFVAVNPTGSAVTVAVPPGFGQTRVVVPATDAVLLTKS
;
A
#
# COMPACT_ATOMS: atom_id res chain seq x y z
N VAL A 1 2.54 -6.37 24.92
CA VAL A 1 1.93 -7.29 23.94
C VAL A 1 2.94 -7.45 22.81
N ALA A 2 3.59 -8.61 22.73
CA ALA A 2 4.58 -8.91 21.70
C ALA A 2 3.85 -9.61 20.55
N TRP A 3 3.78 -8.96 19.39
CA TRP A 3 3.30 -9.57 18.16
C TRP A 3 4.52 -10.06 17.40
N SER A 4 4.65 -11.38 17.29
CA SER A 4 5.66 -12.04 16.47
C SER A 4 5.58 -11.50 15.05
N ALA A 5 6.73 -11.17 14.46
CA ALA A 5 6.88 -10.71 13.08
C ALA A 5 6.56 -11.82 12.06
N GLY A 6 5.33 -12.33 12.11
CA GLY A 6 4.73 -13.10 11.02
C GLY A 6 4.39 -12.13 9.90
N VAL A 7 4.71 -12.53 8.67
CA VAL A 7 4.14 -11.92 7.47
C VAL A 7 2.65 -11.70 7.74
N PRO A 8 2.12 -10.46 7.68
CA PRO A 8 0.70 -10.25 7.94
C PRO A 8 -0.07 -11.19 7.00
N GLU A 9 -0.82 -12.11 7.58
CA GLU A 9 -1.69 -13.00 6.81
C GLU A 9 -2.69 -12.09 6.08
N TYR A 10 -3.02 -12.45 4.84
CA TYR A 10 -3.88 -11.65 3.96
C TYR A 10 -5.23 -11.27 4.61
N ASP A 11 -5.66 -11.98 5.65
CA ASP A 11 -6.85 -11.69 6.46
C ASP A 11 -6.69 -10.52 7.44
N ASP A 12 -5.50 -10.21 7.95
CA ASP A 12 -5.27 -9.05 8.85
C ASP A 12 -5.31 -7.71 8.09
N VAL A 13 -5.28 -7.76 6.76
CA VAL A 13 -5.42 -6.62 5.85
C VAL A 13 -6.87 -6.46 5.34
N ALA A 14 -7.83 -7.24 5.84
CA ALA A 14 -9.24 -7.22 5.41
C ALA A 14 -9.91 -5.83 5.33
N PRO A 15 -9.73 -4.88 6.29
CA PRO A 15 -10.34 -3.56 6.13
C PRO A 15 -9.76 -2.78 4.93
N PHE A 16 -8.52 -3.06 4.51
CA PHE A 16 -7.84 -2.40 3.39
C PHE A 16 -8.27 -2.94 2.01
N LEU A 17 -8.89 -4.12 1.95
CA LEU A 17 -9.46 -4.68 0.72
C LEU A 17 -10.76 -3.96 0.30
N SER A 18 -11.43 -3.25 1.22
CA SER A 18 -12.69 -2.56 0.93
C SER A 18 -12.55 -1.30 0.07
N TRP A 19 -11.33 -0.74 -0.05
CA TRP A 19 -11.03 0.38 -0.97
C TRP A 19 -10.89 -0.05 -2.43
N GLN A 20 -10.98 -1.36 -2.74
CA GLN A 20 -10.53 -1.89 -4.03
C GLN A 20 -11.39 -1.52 -5.24
N ASP A 21 -12.71 -1.32 -5.14
CA ASP A 21 -13.49 -1.70 -6.34
C ASP A 21 -13.98 -0.61 -7.29
N ILE A 22 -14.24 0.64 -6.87
CA ILE A 22 -14.91 1.60 -7.79
C ILE A 22 -13.94 2.59 -8.45
N GLU A 23 -12.98 3.15 -7.72
CA GLU A 23 -12.18 4.27 -8.24
C GLU A 23 -10.84 3.83 -8.86
N LEU A 24 -10.28 2.70 -8.41
CA LEU A 24 -8.94 2.25 -8.80
C LEU A 24 -8.94 1.27 -9.97
N GLY A 25 -10.07 0.61 -10.22
CA GLY A 25 -10.21 -0.43 -11.22
C GLY A 25 -9.47 -1.73 -10.86
N ALA A 26 -9.28 -2.61 -11.83
CA ALA A 26 -8.74 -3.95 -11.58
C ALA A 26 -7.30 -3.92 -11.04
N PRO A 27 -6.93 -4.82 -10.11
CA PRO A 27 -5.56 -4.98 -9.66
C PRO A 27 -4.68 -5.51 -10.81
N LEU A 28 -3.47 -4.98 -10.92
CA LEU A 28 -2.48 -5.39 -11.96
C LEU A 28 -1.61 -6.57 -11.52
N GLY A 29 -1.70 -6.98 -10.26
CA GLY A 29 -0.92 -8.06 -9.68
C GLY A 29 -1.19 -8.24 -8.18
N PRO A 30 -0.44 -9.12 -7.50
CA PRO A 30 -0.46 -9.20 -6.04
C PRO A 30 0.12 -7.92 -5.40
N GLY A 31 -0.07 -7.77 -4.09
CA GLY A 31 0.68 -6.76 -3.32
C GLY A 31 2.12 -7.23 -3.15
N GLU A 32 3.07 -6.32 -3.32
CA GLU A 32 4.51 -6.58 -3.19
C GLU A 32 5.13 -5.72 -2.09
N PRO A 33 6.19 -6.21 -1.43
CA PRO A 33 6.93 -5.43 -0.45
C PRO A 33 7.64 -4.26 -1.13
N ILE A 34 7.59 -3.09 -0.51
CA ILE A 34 8.26 -1.86 -0.96
C ILE A 34 9.29 -1.45 0.08
N GLY A 35 10.56 -1.57 -0.29
CA GLY A 35 11.65 -1.38 0.66
C GLY A 35 11.55 -2.40 1.80
N GLN A 36 11.88 -1.97 3.02
CA GLN A 36 11.95 -2.85 4.19
C GLN A 36 10.69 -2.87 5.06
N ALA A 37 9.73 -1.98 4.81
CA ALA A 37 8.74 -1.62 5.82
C ALA A 37 7.33 -1.37 5.28
N ALA A 38 7.13 -1.29 3.96
CA ALA A 38 5.84 -1.05 3.36
C ALA A 38 5.46 -2.18 2.39
N TRP A 39 4.18 -2.23 2.05
CA TRP A 39 3.64 -3.06 0.97
C TRP A 39 2.91 -2.16 0.00
N GLY A 40 2.86 -2.51 -1.27
CA GLY A 40 2.00 -1.80 -2.20
C GLY A 40 1.46 -2.65 -3.32
N ARG A 41 0.38 -2.17 -3.93
CA ARG A 41 -0.34 -2.84 -4.99
C ARG A 41 -0.74 -1.85 -6.06
N SER A 42 -0.48 -2.21 -7.30
CA SER A 42 -0.89 -1.40 -8.45
C SER A 42 -2.26 -1.85 -8.97
N PHE A 43 -3.05 -0.87 -9.38
CA PHE A 43 -4.35 -1.02 -10.01
C PHE A 43 -4.34 -0.28 -11.36
N THR A 44 -5.32 -0.51 -12.22
CA THR A 44 -5.37 0.13 -13.54
C THR A 44 -5.32 1.66 -13.46
N ARG A 45 -6.04 2.24 -12.49
CA ARG A 45 -6.20 3.70 -12.28
C ARG A 45 -5.54 4.22 -11.01
N GLY A 46 -4.84 3.38 -10.25
CA GLY A 46 -4.26 3.82 -8.99
C GLY A 46 -3.20 2.89 -8.41
N PHE A 47 -2.70 3.28 -7.25
CA PHE A 47 -1.68 2.56 -6.50
C PHE A 47 -1.94 2.78 -5.01
N VAL A 48 -1.86 1.70 -4.25
CA VAL A 48 -2.02 1.70 -2.79
C VAL A 48 -0.68 1.34 -2.18
N ALA A 49 -0.24 2.11 -1.20
CA ALA A 49 0.88 1.76 -0.33
C ALA A 49 0.43 1.70 1.12
N VAL A 50 0.83 0.67 1.84
CA VAL A 50 0.47 0.39 3.23
C VAL A 50 1.73 0.31 4.07
N ASN A 51 1.74 0.99 5.21
CA ASN A 51 2.82 0.98 6.16
C ASN A 51 2.35 0.40 7.50
N PRO A 52 2.59 -0.89 7.76
CA PRO A 52 2.25 -1.51 9.04
C PRO A 52 3.19 -1.11 10.19
N THR A 53 4.24 -0.31 9.95
CA THR A 53 5.23 -0.01 10.99
C THR A 53 4.80 1.15 11.89
N GLY A 54 5.43 1.24 13.07
CA GLY A 54 5.23 2.33 14.03
C GLY A 54 5.92 3.65 13.67
N SER A 55 6.41 3.82 12.44
CA SER A 55 7.08 5.05 11.98
C SER A 55 6.72 5.35 10.54
N ALA A 56 6.65 6.63 10.17
CA ALA A 56 6.37 7.00 8.78
C ALA A 56 7.50 6.52 7.86
N VAL A 57 7.14 6.04 6.67
CA VAL A 57 8.08 5.54 5.67
C VAL A 57 7.88 6.25 4.35
N THR A 58 8.98 6.53 3.64
CA THR A 58 8.90 7.06 2.28
C THR A 58 8.98 5.91 1.29
N VAL A 59 7.96 5.75 0.46
CA VAL A 59 7.89 4.70 -0.56
C VAL A 59 8.12 5.30 -1.94
N ALA A 60 8.79 4.53 -2.81
CA ALA A 60 8.84 4.85 -4.23
C ALA A 60 7.48 4.59 -4.87
N VAL A 61 7.01 5.55 -5.65
CA VAL A 61 5.74 5.44 -6.38
C VAL A 61 6.04 4.91 -7.78
N PRO A 62 5.22 3.98 -8.33
CA PRO A 62 5.38 3.52 -9.71
C PRO A 62 5.34 4.69 -10.72
N PRO A 63 5.86 4.52 -11.94
CA PRO A 63 5.72 5.53 -12.98
C PRO A 63 4.24 5.75 -13.35
N GLY A 64 3.92 6.99 -13.75
CA GLY A 64 2.56 7.37 -14.17
C GLY A 64 1.71 8.08 -13.10
N PHE A 65 2.30 8.40 -11.95
CA PHE A 65 1.73 9.27 -10.94
C PHE A 65 2.47 10.62 -10.93
N GLY A 66 1.80 11.71 -10.54
CA GLY A 66 2.39 13.07 -10.50
C GLY A 66 3.52 13.25 -9.48
N GLN A 67 3.90 12.20 -8.78
CA GLN A 67 4.96 12.18 -7.77
C GLN A 67 5.73 10.86 -7.83
N THR A 68 7.03 10.93 -7.56
CA THR A 68 7.93 9.76 -7.59
C THR A 68 8.07 9.07 -6.22
N ARG A 69 7.65 9.74 -5.15
CA ARG A 69 7.70 9.25 -3.77
C ARG A 69 6.50 9.77 -2.98
N VAL A 70 6.09 9.00 -1.98
CA VAL A 70 5.08 9.42 -1.02
C VAL A 70 5.45 8.98 0.38
N VAL A 71 5.10 9.80 1.38
CA VAL A 71 5.22 9.43 2.79
C VAL A 71 3.95 8.69 3.19
N VAL A 72 4.10 7.45 3.65
CA VAL A 72 3.03 6.65 4.22
C VAL A 72 3.14 6.74 5.75
N PRO A 73 2.16 7.32 6.45
CA PRO A 73 2.19 7.44 7.90
C PRO A 73 2.30 6.09 8.60
N ALA A 74 2.69 6.10 9.88
CA ALA A 74 2.77 4.88 10.69
C ALA A 74 1.39 4.22 10.80
N THR A 75 1.35 2.89 10.67
CA THR A 75 0.12 2.08 10.78
C THR A 75 -1.03 2.56 9.88
N ASP A 76 -0.68 3.13 8.72
CA ASP A 76 -1.63 3.79 7.82
C ASP A 76 -1.34 3.43 6.36
N ALA A 77 -2.20 3.90 5.45
CA ALA A 77 -2.09 3.67 4.03
C ALA A 77 -2.34 4.94 3.22
N VAL A 78 -1.73 4.99 2.03
CA VAL A 78 -1.90 6.08 1.09
C VAL A 78 -2.39 5.55 -0.25
N LEU A 79 -3.39 6.24 -0.77
CA LEU A 79 -3.96 6.03 -2.08
C LEU A 79 -3.45 7.07 -3.08
N LEU A 80 -2.98 6.61 -4.23
CA LEU A 80 -2.62 7.46 -5.35
C LEU A 80 -3.49 7.09 -6.56
N THR A 81 -4.17 8.06 -7.12
CA THR A 81 -4.92 7.92 -8.37
C THR A 81 -4.14 8.55 -9.52
N LYS A 82 -4.25 7.97 -10.71
CA LYS A 82 -3.71 8.59 -11.93
C LYS A 82 -4.61 9.77 -12.29
N SER A 83 -3.95 10.90 -12.60
CA SER A 83 -4.59 12.13 -13.10
C SER A 83 -5.16 11.93 -14.51
#